data_AF-A0A959TDQ5-F1
#
_entry.id   AF-A0A959TDQ5-F1
#
_cell.length_a   1.000
_cell.length_b   1.000
_cell.length_c   1.000
_cell.angle_alpha   90.00
_cell.angle_beta   90.00
_cell.angle_gamma   90.00
#
_symmetry.space_group_name_H-M   'P 1'
#
loop_
_entity.id
_entity.type
_entity.pdbx_description
1 polymer ?
#
loop_
_entity_poly.entity_id
_entity_poly.type
_entity_poly.pdbx_seq_one_letter_code
_entity_poly.pdbx_strand_id
1 'polypeptide(L)' 'GEVRLAAAGGIGPGNVVDLVEATGVKEVHFAAQRPLKGDAPAVSMSSTNDGSGFTTVPDEEKIAGVLSALHQSGLR' A
#
# COMPACT_ATOMS: atom_id res chain seq x y z
N GLY A 1 -24.24 6.79 -15.73
CA GLY A 1 -23.57 5.90 -14.76
C GLY A 1 -22.86 6.77 -13.76
N GLU A 2 -22.90 6.41 -12.48
CA GLU A 2 -22.23 7.16 -11.41
C GLU A 2 -20.71 6.94 -11.47
N VAL A 3 -19.93 8.01 -11.27
CA VAL A 3 -18.46 7.96 -11.26
C VAL A 3 -17.99 7.56 -9.87
N ARG A 4 -17.12 6.54 -9.77
CA ARG A 4 -16.49 6.14 -8.52
C ARG A 4 -15.13 6.79 -8.38
N LEU A 5 -14.86 7.32 -7.19
CA LEU A 5 -13.60 7.96 -6.84
C LEU A 5 -12.88 7.11 -5.80
N ALA A 6 -11.60 6.83 -6.04
CA ALA A 6 -10.73 6.13 -5.11
C ALA A 6 -9.53 7.00 -4.74
N ALA A 7 -9.26 7.15 -3.44
CA ALA A 7 -8.05 7.81 -2.98
C ALA A 7 -6.84 6.87 -3.11
N ALA A 8 -5.68 7.40 -3.48
CA ALA A 8 -4.46 6.62 -3.67
C ALA A 8 -3.21 7.42 -3.29
N GLY A 9 -2.09 6.71 -3.08
CA GLY A 9 -0.78 7.29 -2.78
C GLY A 9 -0.51 7.39 -1.29
N GLY A 10 0.50 6.66 -0.81
CA GLY A 10 0.94 6.74 0.60
C GLY A 10 -0.07 6.25 1.66
N ILE A 11 -1.15 5.59 1.27
CA ILE A 11 -2.18 5.11 2.19
C ILE A 11 -1.66 3.90 3.00
N GLY A 12 -1.97 3.90 4.29
CA GLY A 12 -1.64 2.83 5.23
C GLY A 12 -2.49 2.91 6.51
N PRO A 13 -2.23 2.00 7.48
CA PRO A 13 -3.05 1.89 8.69
C PRO A 13 -3.13 3.18 9.50
N GLY A 14 -2.07 3.98 9.49
CA GLY A 14 -1.99 5.22 10.29
C GLY A 14 -2.68 6.45 9.70
N ASN A 15 -3.20 6.40 8.46
CA ASN A 15 -3.84 7.56 7.83
C ASN A 15 -5.15 7.26 7.07
N VAL A 16 -5.51 5.99 6.88
CA VAL A 16 -6.66 5.62 6.05
C VAL A 16 -7.99 6.12 6.62
N VAL A 17 -8.14 6.13 7.95
CA VAL A 17 -9.36 6.58 8.63
C VAL A 17 -9.55 8.08 8.43
N ASP A 18 -8.57 8.88 8.85
CA ASP A 18 -8.57 10.33 8.69
C ASP A 18 -8.84 10.76 7.24
N LEU A 19 -8.23 10.05 6.28
CA LEU A 19 -8.43 10.33 4.86
C LEU A 19 -9.88 10.07 4.44
N VAL A 20 -10.47 8.94 4.82
CA VAL A 20 -11.86 8.59 4.47
C VAL A 20 -12.84 9.54 5.13
N GLU A 21 -12.62 9.90 6.39
CA GLU A 21 -13.47 10.83 7.12
C GLU A 21 -13.40 12.26 6.55
N ALA A 22 -12.19 12.74 6.23
CA ALA A 22 -12.00 14.09 5.71
C ALA A 22 -12.53 14.28 4.29
N THR A 23 -12.52 13.21 3.47
CA THR A 23 -12.85 13.31 2.04
C THR A 23 -14.18 12.66 1.66
N GLY A 24 -14.70 11.76 2.49
CA GLY A 24 -15.93 11.00 2.21
C GLY A 24 -15.79 9.93 1.12
N VAL A 25 -14.57 9.65 0.62
CA VAL A 25 -14.34 8.62 -0.42
C VAL A 25 -14.80 7.24 0.03
N LYS A 26 -15.29 6.44 -0.91
CA LYS A 26 -15.81 5.09 -0.65
C LYS A 26 -14.83 3.98 -1.02
N GLU A 27 -13.76 4.32 -1.72
CA GLU A 27 -12.76 3.37 -2.21
C GLU A 27 -11.35 3.94 -1.96
N VAL A 28 -10.41 3.06 -1.62
CA VAL A 28 -8.99 3.38 -1.43
C VAL A 28 -8.12 2.38 -2.17
N HIS A 29 -7.04 2.85 -2.78
CA HIS A 29 -6.05 2.02 -3.46
C HIS A 29 -4.66 2.26 -2.85
N PHE A 30 -4.00 1.18 -2.44
CA PHE A 30 -2.70 1.23 -1.77
C PHE A 30 -1.82 0.06 -2.20
N ALA A 31 -0.51 0.29 -2.27
CA ALA A 31 0.43 -0.66 -2.86
C ALA A 31 0.60 -1.95 -2.07
N ALA A 32 0.41 -1.92 -0.74
CA ALA A 32 0.48 -3.10 0.14
C ALA A 32 1.68 -4.03 -0.14
N GLN A 33 2.86 -3.47 -0.39
CA GLN A 33 4.05 -4.22 -0.81
C GLN A 33 5.10 -4.27 0.29
N ARG A 34 5.65 -5.46 0.53
CA ARG A 34 6.84 -5.69 1.35
C ARG A 34 7.97 -6.17 0.43
N PRO A 35 9.15 -5.52 0.44
CA PRO A 35 10.28 -5.97 -0.35
C PRO A 35 10.77 -7.33 0.16
N LEU A 36 11.03 -8.26 -0.77
CA LEU A 36 11.78 -9.47 -0.46
C LEU A 36 13.26 -9.12 -0.46
N LYS A 37 13.94 -9.41 0.64
CA LYS A 37 15.41 -9.49 0.62
C LYS A 37 15.79 -10.70 -0.23
N GLY A 38 16.40 -10.46 -1.38
CA GLY A 38 17.03 -11.52 -2.16
C GLY A 38 18.41 -11.85 -1.57
N ASP A 39 18.72 -13.14 -1.40
CA ASP A 39 20.07 -13.62 -1.06
C ASP A 39 21.01 -13.66 -2.28
N ALA A 40 20.50 -13.36 -3.48
CA ALA A 40 21.28 -13.39 -4.71
C ALA A 40 21.89 -12.02 -5.04
N PRO A 41 23.14 -11.96 -5.53
CA PRO A 41 23.71 -10.72 -6.04
C PRO A 41 22.84 -10.22 -7.19
N ALA A 42 22.13 -9.10 -6.99
CA ALA A 42 21.28 -8.61 -8.06
C ALA A 42 22.15 -8.14 -9.21
N VAL A 43 21.90 -8.68 -10.40
CA VAL A 43 22.48 -8.16 -11.63
C VAL A 43 21.95 -6.74 -11.80
N SER A 44 22.85 -5.77 -11.94
CA SER A 44 22.40 -4.40 -12.08
C SER A 44 21.66 -4.20 -13.39
N MET A 45 20.39 -3.81 -13.27
CA MET A 45 19.54 -3.45 -14.41
C MET A 45 19.70 -1.97 -14.80
N SER A 46 20.62 -1.24 -14.17
CA SER A 46 20.93 0.18 -14.42
C SER A 46 22.45 0.42 -14.47
N SER A 47 22.89 1.42 -15.22
CA SER A 47 24.30 1.84 -15.28
C SER A 47 24.85 2.32 -13.93
N THR A 48 23.98 2.62 -12.95
CA THR A 48 24.36 3.14 -11.63
C THR A 48 24.66 2.03 -10.60
N ASN A 49 24.53 0.74 -10.96
CA ASN A 49 24.86 -0.41 -10.11
C ASN A 49 24.41 -0.31 -8.65
N ASP A 50 23.10 -0.29 -8.43
CA ASP A 50 22.54 -0.32 -7.06
C ASP A 50 22.32 -1.75 -6.52
N GLY A 51 22.63 -2.79 -7.31
CA GLY A 51 22.56 -4.19 -6.86
C GLY A 51 21.21 -4.59 -6.25
N SER A 52 20.13 -3.89 -6.59
CA SER A 52 18.82 -4.04 -5.96
C SER A 52 17.90 -4.93 -6.80
N GLY A 53 17.55 -6.11 -6.30
CA GLY A 53 16.44 -6.89 -6.83
C GLY A 53 15.11 -6.29 -6.37
N PHE A 54 14.26 -5.85 -7.29
CA PHE A 54 12.94 -5.26 -6.99
C PHE A 54 11.84 -6.33 -6.84
N THR A 55 12.10 -7.41 -6.12
CA THR A 55 11.07 -8.41 -5.85
C THR A 55 10.27 -7.96 -4.63
N THR A 56 8.96 -7.80 -4.81
CA THR A 56 8.04 -7.47 -3.71
C THR A 56 7.00 -8.58 -3.58
N VAL A 57 6.52 -8.77 -2.35
CA VAL A 57 5.36 -9.61 -2.05
C VAL A 57 4.28 -8.75 -1.39
N PRO A 58 3.02 -9.21 -1.39
CA PRO A 58 1.99 -8.58 -0.58
C PRO A 58 2.43 -8.49 0.89
N ASP A 59 2.24 -7.32 1.48
CA ASP A 59 2.44 -7.05 2.89
C ASP A 59 1.15 -7.33 3.64
N GLU A 60 1.00 -8.57 4.10
CA GLU A 60 -0.19 -9.03 4.83
C GLU A 60 -0.45 -8.22 6.10
N GLU A 61 0.60 -7.78 6.81
CA GLU A 61 0.48 -6.95 8.01
C GLU A 61 -0.08 -5.57 7.67
N LYS A 62 0.41 -4.95 6.60
CA LYS A 62 -0.13 -3.67 6.12
C LYS A 62 -1.57 -3.80 5.65
N ILE A 63 -1.92 -4.88 4.95
CA ILE A 63 -3.29 -5.14 4.51
C ILE A 63 -4.20 -5.31 5.73
N ALA A 64 -3.83 -6.18 6.66
CA ALA A 64 -4.58 -6.41 7.89
C ALA A 64 -4.75 -5.11 8.69
N GLY A 65 -3.69 -4.33 8.86
CA GLY A 65 -3.74 -3.06 9.57
C GLY A 65 -4.70 -2.05 8.94
N VAL A 66 -4.71 -1.92 7.62
CA VAL A 66 -5.67 -1.05 6.91
C VAL A 66 -7.10 -1.53 7.11
N LEU A 67 -7.34 -2.84 6.95
CA LEU A 67 -8.68 -3.42 7.13
C LEU A 67 -9.18 -3.28 8.57
N SER A 68 -8.32 -3.53 9.55
CA SER A 68 -8.64 -3.36 10.98
C SER A 68 -8.94 -1.91 11.32
N ALA A 69 -8.15 -0.95 10.83
CA ALA A 69 -8.39 0.48 11.08
C ALA A 69 -9.76 0.92 10.54
N LEU A 70 -10.12 0.50 9.31
CA LEU A 70 -11.43 0.78 8.74
C LEU A 70 -12.56 0.12 9.52
N HIS A 71 -12.39 -1.13 9.93
CA HIS A 71 -13.41 -1.89 10.65
C HIS A 71 -13.67 -1.32 12.05
N GLN A 72 -12.60 -1.04 12.81
CA GLN A 72 -12.71 -0.47 14.16
C GLN A 72 -13.33 0.94 14.16
N SER A 73 -13.23 1.65 13.04
CA SER A 73 -13.83 2.98 12.86
C SER A 73 -15.26 2.92 12.29
N GLY A 74 -15.82 1.72 12.06
CA GLY A 74 -17.17 1.56 11.48
C GLY A 74 -17.29 2.01 10.02
N LEU A 75 -16.17 2.19 9.33
CA LEU A 75 -16.13 2.59 7.91
C LEU A 75 -16.25 1.38 6.98
N ARG A 76 -16.13 0.16 7.51
CA ARG A 76 -16.32 -1.10 6.78
C ARG A 76 -16.73 -2.28 7.66
#